data_AF-A0A453GKM0-F1
#
_entry.id   AF-A0A453GKM0-F1
#
_cell.length_a   1.000
_cell.length_b   1.000
_cell.length_c   1.000
_cell.angle_alpha   90.00
_cell.angle_beta   90.00
_cell.angle_gamma   90.00
#
_symmetry.space_group_name_H-M   'P 1'
#
loop_
_entity.id
_entity.type
_entity.pdbx_description
1 polymer ?
#
loop_
_entity_poly.entity_id
_entity_poly.type
_entity_poly.pdbx_seq_one_letter_code
_entity_poly.pdbx_strand_id
1 'polypeptide(L)'
;DIVASFRLQKNVSELRGNLSKLVLDIYAEVGVPNSIVAVDLLHPLAGSNWTNVIFSIVPYPKNSTISSMGLSIIRSSFMSLVVRQSTLHLTKSMFGNSSSFEVLKFPGGITIIPPQHAFPPETLHATFNFTLNFPIYKVQDRTDELKDQMKKGLLLNSNEGMRANAAL
;
A
#
# COMPACT_ATOMS: atom_id res chain seq x y z
N ASP A 1 -13.30 12.81 -17.05
CA ASP A 1 -12.85 11.41 -17.18
C ASP A 1 -12.30 10.91 -15.87
N ILE A 2 -12.64 9.66 -15.55
CA ILE A 2 -12.08 8.89 -14.45
C ILE A 2 -11.07 7.93 -15.06
N VAL A 3 -9.86 7.88 -14.53
CA VAL A 3 -8.77 7.04 -15.04
C VAL A 3 -8.10 6.32 -13.89
N ALA A 4 -7.89 5.01 -14.03
CA ALA A 4 -7.20 4.19 -13.07
C ALA A 4 -6.29 3.18 -13.77
N SER A 5 -5.41 2.56 -12.99
CA SER A 5 -4.57 1.48 -13.47
C SER A 5 -4.45 0.37 -12.45
N PHE A 6 -4.13 -0.82 -12.94
CA PHE A 6 -3.79 -1.98 -12.12
C PHE A 6 -2.91 -2.92 -12.92
N ARG A 7 -2.21 -3.82 -12.21
CA ARG A 7 -1.34 -4.81 -12.82
C ARG A 7 -2.05 -6.15 -12.95
N LEU A 8 -1.85 -6.81 -14.09
CA LEU A 8 -2.29 -8.18 -14.35
C LEU A 8 -1.10 -9.08 -14.61
N GLN A 9 -1.10 -10.28 -14.02
CA GLN A 9 -0.09 -11.30 -14.25
C GLN A 9 -0.32 -12.02 -15.59
N LYS A 10 -0.32 -11.26 -16.68
CA LYS A 10 -0.60 -11.74 -18.03
C LYS A 10 0.16 -10.90 -19.06
N ASN A 11 0.56 -11.50 -20.17
CA ASN A 11 1.26 -10.79 -21.23
C ASN A 11 0.29 -9.96 -22.08
N VAL A 12 0.79 -8.86 -22.67
CA VAL A 12 0.01 -7.95 -23.52
C VAL A 12 -0.72 -8.69 -24.64
N SER A 13 -0.05 -9.62 -25.33
CA SER A 13 -0.66 -10.37 -26.45
C SER A 13 -1.88 -11.18 -26.01
N GLU A 14 -1.82 -11.82 -24.85
CA GLU A 14 -2.92 -12.61 -24.30
C GLU A 14 -4.08 -11.73 -23.82
N LEU A 15 -3.76 -10.56 -23.25
CA LEU A 15 -4.76 -9.56 -22.85
C LEU A 15 -5.47 -8.97 -24.07
N ARG A 16 -4.75 -8.66 -25.14
CA ARG A 16 -5.34 -8.15 -26.39
C ARG A 16 -6.30 -9.16 -27.02
N GLY A 17 -5.98 -10.46 -26.96
CA GLY A 17 -6.87 -11.53 -27.43
C GLY A 17 -8.18 -11.62 -26.66
N ASN A 18 -8.22 -11.16 -25.40
CA ASN A 18 -9.37 -11.25 -24.50
C ASN A 18 -9.89 -9.87 -24.03
N LEU A 19 -9.62 -8.81 -24.81
CA LEU A 19 -9.86 -7.43 -24.39
C LEU A 19 -11.33 -7.15 -24.06
N SER A 20 -12.27 -7.69 -24.85
CA SER A 20 -13.71 -7.52 -24.62
C SER A 20 -14.14 -8.08 -23.26
N LYS A 21 -13.60 -9.25 -22.89
CA LYS A 21 -13.88 -9.86 -21.59
C LYS A 21 -13.24 -9.09 -20.44
N LEU A 22 -12.05 -8.54 -20.64
CA LEU A 22 -11.39 -7.67 -19.66
C LEU A 22 -12.22 -6.41 -19.39
N VAL A 23 -12.71 -5.75 -20.44
CA VAL A 23 -13.60 -4.58 -20.31
C VAL A 23 -14.88 -4.92 -19.56
N LEU A 24 -15.50 -6.06 -19.86
CA LEU A 24 -16.71 -6.53 -19.17
C LEU A 24 -16.46 -6.79 -17.69
N ASP A 25 -15.36 -7.46 -17.35
CA ASP A 25 -15.02 -7.77 -15.96
C ASP A 25 -14.73 -6.49 -15.16
N ILE A 26 -14.00 -5.53 -15.75
CA ILE A 26 -13.77 -4.22 -15.10
C ILE A 26 -15.12 -3.47 -14.91
N TYR A 27 -16.00 -3.48 -15.92
CA TYR A 27 -17.31 -2.84 -15.79
C TYR A 27 -18.17 -3.50 -14.71
N ALA A 28 -18.09 -4.83 -14.55
CA ALA A 28 -18.83 -5.54 -13.50
C ALA A 28 -18.36 -5.14 -12.09
N GLU A 29 -17.07 -4.84 -11.92
CA GLU A 29 -16.49 -4.51 -10.61
C GLU A 29 -16.65 -3.02 -10.24
N VAL A 30 -16.49 -2.11 -11.20
CA VAL A 30 -16.41 -0.66 -10.93
C VAL A 30 -17.30 0.20 -11.82
N GLY A 31 -18.02 -0.39 -12.76
CA GLY A 31 -18.91 0.31 -13.67
C GLY A 31 -20.17 0.83 -12.98
N VAL A 32 -20.72 1.90 -13.54
CA VAL A 32 -22.01 2.47 -13.11
C VAL A 32 -22.93 2.66 -14.32
N PRO A 33 -24.25 2.76 -14.13
CA PRO A 33 -25.17 3.08 -15.22
C PRO A 33 -24.76 4.36 -15.96
N ASN A 34 -25.06 4.43 -17.26
CA ASN A 34 -24.71 5.55 -18.14
C ASN A 34 -23.20 5.82 -18.23
N SER A 35 -22.39 4.76 -18.08
CA SER A 35 -20.96 4.81 -18.32
C SER A 35 -20.50 3.60 -19.11
N ILE A 36 -19.30 3.71 -19.68
CA ILE A 36 -18.58 2.59 -20.28
C ILE A 36 -17.16 2.57 -19.73
N VAL A 37 -16.58 1.37 -19.71
CA VAL A 37 -15.17 1.17 -19.47
C VAL A 37 -14.44 1.08 -20.80
N ALA A 38 -13.33 1.80 -20.93
CA ALA A 38 -12.40 1.68 -22.03
C ALA A 38 -11.01 1.33 -21.49
N VAL A 39 -10.34 0.35 -22.09
CA VAL A 39 -8.93 0.08 -21.79
C VAL A 39 -8.10 0.98 -22.71
N ASP A 40 -7.42 1.95 -22.11
CA ASP A 40 -6.69 2.99 -22.82
C ASP A 40 -5.29 2.51 -23.24
N LEU A 41 -4.60 1.79 -22.35
CA LEU A 41 -3.23 1.32 -22.60
C LEU A 41 -2.94 0.00 -21.87
N LEU A 42 -2.20 -0.88 -22.56
CA LEU A 42 -1.59 -2.07 -21.98
C LEU A 42 -0.07 -1.91 -22.05
N HIS A 43 0.56 -1.67 -20.90
CA HIS A 43 2.00 -1.44 -20.81
C HIS A 43 2.71 -2.65 -20.20
N PRO A 44 3.57 -3.36 -20.96
CA PRO A 44 4.30 -4.52 -20.42
C PRO A 44 5.34 -4.07 -19.38
N LEU A 45 5.46 -4.80 -18.27
CA LEU A 45 6.56 -4.57 -17.33
C LEU A 45 7.80 -5.33 -17.81
N ALA A 46 8.89 -4.62 -18.06
CA ALA A 46 10.13 -5.21 -18.55
C ALA A 46 10.64 -6.33 -17.63
N GLY A 47 10.98 -7.47 -18.22
CA GLY A 47 11.50 -8.63 -17.49
C GLY A 47 10.47 -9.35 -16.61
N SER A 48 9.17 -9.14 -16.83
CA SER A 48 8.10 -9.67 -15.99
C SER A 48 6.92 -10.17 -16.83
N ASN A 49 6.15 -11.14 -16.31
CA ASN A 49 4.90 -11.59 -16.91
C ASN A 49 3.70 -10.72 -16.49
N TRP A 50 3.97 -9.48 -16.09
CA TRP A 50 2.96 -8.53 -15.65
C TRP A 50 2.75 -7.44 -16.71
N THR A 51 1.51 -7.04 -16.88
CA THR A 51 1.11 -5.90 -17.71
C THR A 51 0.37 -4.89 -16.85
N ASN A 52 0.75 -3.62 -16.95
CA ASN A 52 -0.03 -2.52 -16.40
C ASN A 52 -1.18 -2.20 -17.35
N VAL A 53 -2.41 -2.30 -16.84
CA VAL A 53 -3.63 -1.97 -17.55
C VAL A 53 -4.06 -0.58 -17.11
N ILE A 54 -4.13 0.36 -18.05
CA ILE A 54 -4.71 1.69 -17.84
C ILE A 54 -6.10 1.68 -18.48
N PHE A 55 -7.09 2.09 -17.72
CA PHE A 55 -8.47 2.15 -18.18
C PHE A 55 -9.17 3.42 -17.71
N SER A 56 -10.20 3.79 -18.44
CA SER A 56 -11.04 4.93 -18.18
C SER A 56 -12.50 4.52 -18.02
N ILE A 57 -13.20 5.24 -17.13
CA ILE A 57 -14.66 5.20 -17.03
C ILE A 57 -15.17 6.53 -17.58
N VAL A 58 -15.92 6.45 -18.68
CA VAL A 58 -16.43 7.63 -19.39
C VAL A 58 -17.96 7.58 -19.51
N PRO A 59 -18.64 8.74 -19.52
CA PRO A 59 -20.09 8.78 -19.69
C PRO A 59 -20.55 8.19 -21.03
N TYR A 60 -21.68 7.48 -21.00
CA TYR A 60 -22.36 6.98 -22.19
C TYR A 60 -23.89 7.18 -22.04
N PRO A 61 -24.60 7.71 -23.05
CA PRO A 61 -24.15 8.09 -24.39
C PRO A 61 -23.16 9.28 -24.38
N LYS A 62 -22.40 9.45 -25.47
CA LYS A 62 -21.45 10.58 -25.59
C LYS A 62 -22.18 11.90 -25.31
N ASN A 63 -21.54 12.80 -24.56
CA ASN A 63 -22.07 14.07 -24.04
C ASN A 63 -23.00 13.97 -22.83
N SER A 64 -23.23 12.78 -22.27
CA SER A 64 -23.84 12.66 -20.95
C SER A 64 -22.84 12.95 -19.84
N THR A 65 -23.34 13.02 -18.61
CA THR A 65 -22.52 13.11 -17.39
C THR A 65 -22.79 11.91 -16.50
N ILE A 66 -21.75 11.42 -15.83
CA ILE A 66 -21.93 10.45 -14.74
C ILE A 66 -22.57 11.22 -13.57
N SER A 67 -23.66 10.67 -13.03
CA SER A 67 -24.38 11.30 -11.92
C SER A 67 -23.52 11.42 -10.67
N SER A 68 -23.86 12.35 -9.78
CA SER A 68 -23.18 12.51 -8.48
C SER A 68 -23.19 11.22 -7.65
N MET A 69 -24.29 10.45 -7.73
CA MET A 69 -24.39 9.12 -7.12
C MET A 69 -23.40 8.14 -7.74
N GLY A 70 -23.32 8.08 -9.08
CA GLY A 70 -22.35 7.23 -9.78
C GLY A 70 -20.91 7.58 -9.43
N LEU A 71 -20.58 8.87 -9.35
CA LEU A 71 -19.26 9.33 -8.91
C LEU A 71 -18.95 8.88 -7.47
N SER A 72 -19.90 8.96 -6.55
CA SER A 72 -19.71 8.50 -5.16
C SER A 72 -19.49 6.99 -5.07
N ILE A 73 -20.21 6.20 -5.87
CA ILE A 73 -20.04 4.74 -5.94
C ILE A 73 -18.64 4.40 -6.45
N ILE A 74 -18.23 4.96 -7.60
CA ILE A 74 -16.89 4.70 -8.17
C ILE A 74 -15.80 5.13 -7.17
N ARG A 75 -15.95 6.29 -6.54
CA ARG A 75 -15.00 6.78 -5.53
C ARG A 75 -14.85 5.79 -4.38
N SER A 76 -15.95 5.26 -3.85
CA SER A 76 -15.93 4.27 -2.77
C SER A 76 -15.24 2.96 -3.19
N SER A 77 -15.57 2.45 -4.39
CA SER A 77 -14.91 1.24 -4.94
C SER A 77 -13.41 1.46 -5.12
N PHE A 78 -13.00 2.58 -5.70
CA PHE A 78 -11.58 2.90 -5.92
C PHE A 78 -10.82 3.04 -4.60
N MET A 79 -11.43 3.70 -3.60
CA MET A 79 -10.83 3.79 -2.26
C MET A 79 -10.57 2.40 -1.69
N SER A 80 -11.57 1.52 -1.72
CA SER A 80 -11.46 0.14 -1.22
C SER A 80 -10.36 -0.66 -1.93
N LEU A 81 -10.24 -0.52 -3.26
CA LEU A 81 -9.22 -1.18 -4.06
C LEU A 81 -7.80 -0.66 -3.76
N VAL A 82 -7.63 0.65 -3.60
CA VAL A 82 -6.32 1.25 -3.28
C VAL A 82 -5.82 0.82 -1.90
N VAL A 83 -6.69 0.85 -0.88
CA VAL A 83 -6.32 0.43 0.48
C VAL A 83 -6.33 -1.10 0.66
N ARG A 84 -6.58 -1.86 -0.42
CA ARG A 84 -6.60 -3.33 -0.46
C ARG A 84 -7.63 -3.96 0.49
N GLN A 85 -8.69 -3.23 0.80
CA GLN A 85 -9.88 -3.80 1.48
C GLN A 85 -10.67 -4.70 0.53
N SER A 86 -10.55 -4.47 -0.76
CA SER A 86 -11.08 -5.34 -1.82
C SER A 86 -10.03 -5.54 -2.91
N THR A 87 -10.28 -6.51 -3.77
CA THR A 87 -9.49 -6.83 -4.97
C THR A 87 -10.40 -6.87 -6.17
N LEU A 88 -9.88 -6.55 -7.36
CA LEU A 88 -10.63 -6.71 -8.61
C LEU A 88 -10.84 -8.20 -8.92
N HIS A 89 -12.09 -8.65 -8.97
CA HIS A 89 -12.43 -10.03 -9.33
C HIS A 89 -12.60 -10.15 -10.84
N LEU A 90 -11.49 -10.37 -11.52
CA LEU A 90 -11.49 -10.68 -12.94
C LEU A 90 -11.59 -12.19 -13.15
N THR A 91 -11.95 -12.61 -14.36
CA THR A 91 -12.04 -14.03 -14.71
C THR A 91 -10.66 -14.69 -14.57
N LYS A 92 -10.43 -15.34 -13.42
CA LYS A 92 -9.10 -15.78 -12.98
C LYS A 92 -8.42 -16.75 -13.95
N SER A 93 -9.18 -17.64 -14.58
CA SER A 93 -8.67 -18.55 -15.61
C SER A 93 -8.11 -17.82 -16.84
N MET A 94 -8.61 -16.62 -17.13
CA MET A 94 -8.23 -15.82 -18.30
C MET A 94 -7.17 -14.78 -17.96
N PHE A 95 -7.22 -14.16 -16.78
CA PHE A 95 -6.41 -12.97 -16.46
C PHE A 95 -5.41 -13.17 -15.31
N GLY A 96 -5.47 -14.30 -14.61
CA GLY A 96 -4.60 -14.56 -13.47
C GLY A 96 -4.89 -13.64 -12.29
N ASN A 97 -3.82 -13.19 -11.61
CA ASN A 97 -3.92 -12.33 -10.45
C ASN A 97 -3.84 -10.84 -10.84
N SER A 98 -4.64 -10.02 -10.17
CA SER A 98 -4.56 -8.55 -10.25
C SER A 98 -3.87 -7.97 -9.02
N SER A 99 -3.12 -6.88 -9.17
CA SER A 99 -2.50 -6.17 -8.03
C SER A 99 -2.27 -4.69 -8.34
N SER A 100 -1.81 -3.94 -7.33
CA SER A 100 -1.33 -2.55 -7.48
C SER A 100 -2.34 -1.62 -8.17
N PHE A 101 -3.56 -1.55 -7.62
CA PHE A 101 -4.57 -0.62 -8.12
C PHE A 101 -4.19 0.81 -7.76
N GLU A 102 -4.24 1.70 -8.74
CA GLU A 102 -3.87 3.11 -8.63
C GLU A 102 -4.92 3.99 -9.32
N VAL A 103 -5.29 5.10 -8.67
CA VAL A 103 -6.15 6.12 -9.27
C VAL A 103 -5.27 7.17 -9.92
N LEU A 104 -5.39 7.33 -11.24
CA LEU A 104 -4.58 8.29 -12.01
C LEU A 104 -5.28 9.64 -12.16
N LYS A 105 -6.61 9.62 -12.31
CA LYS A 105 -7.44 10.83 -12.47
C LYS A 105 -8.84 10.57 -11.93
N PHE A 106 -9.36 11.51 -11.14
CA PHE A 106 -10.75 11.47 -10.68
C PHE A 106 -11.35 12.88 -10.58
N PRO A 107 -12.59 13.11 -11.06
CA PRO A 107 -13.26 14.40 -10.91
C PRO A 107 -13.40 14.84 -9.45
N GLY A 108 -12.85 16.02 -9.12
CA GLY A 108 -12.83 16.54 -7.75
C GLY A 108 -11.77 15.89 -6.84
N GLY A 109 -10.90 15.04 -7.41
CA GLY A 109 -9.87 14.32 -6.66
C GLY A 109 -10.40 13.17 -5.82
N ILE A 110 -9.47 12.36 -5.31
CA ILE A 110 -9.71 11.38 -4.25
C ILE A 110 -8.57 11.55 -3.24
N THR A 111 -8.92 11.84 -1.99
CA THR A 111 -7.99 11.79 -0.87
C THR A 111 -8.15 10.45 -0.18
N ILE A 112 -7.12 9.62 -0.24
CA ILE A 112 -7.10 8.32 0.43
C ILE A 112 -6.19 8.46 1.62
N ILE A 113 -6.78 8.42 2.81
CA ILE A 113 -6.02 8.32 4.06
C ILE A 113 -5.74 6.83 4.23
N PRO A 114 -4.48 6.38 4.11
CA PRO A 114 -4.16 4.99 4.35
C PRO A 114 -4.64 4.62 5.76
N PRO A 115 -5.09 3.38 6.02
CA PRO A 115 -5.30 2.92 7.37
C PRO A 115 -4.04 3.22 8.16
N GLN A 116 -4.12 4.18 9.08
CA GLN A 116 -3.05 4.41 10.02
C GLN A 116 -3.11 3.23 10.98
N HIS A 117 -2.37 2.17 10.66
CA HIS A 117 -1.87 1.33 11.73
C HIS A 117 -1.19 2.31 12.67
N ALA A 118 -1.72 2.43 13.90
CA ALA A 118 -1.10 3.22 14.95
C ALA A 118 0.40 3.00 14.79
N PHE A 119 1.13 4.09 14.53
CA PHE A 119 2.58 4.00 14.37
C PHE A 119 3.06 3.09 15.48
N PRO A 120 3.83 2.02 15.18
CA PRO A 120 4.46 1.25 16.24
C PRO A 120 5.06 2.30 17.16
N PRO A 121 4.75 2.30 18.48
CA PRO A 121 5.23 3.35 19.36
C PRO A 121 6.71 3.51 19.05
N GLU A 122 7.10 4.71 18.57
CA GLU A 122 8.50 5.01 18.31
C GLU A 122 9.25 4.47 19.52
N THR A 123 10.14 3.50 19.31
CA THR A 123 10.90 2.93 20.42
C THR A 123 11.70 4.08 20.98
N LEU A 124 11.19 4.67 22.06
CA LEU A 124 11.74 5.87 22.65
C LEU A 124 13.10 5.48 23.21
N HIS A 125 14.15 5.80 22.47
CA HIS A 125 15.52 5.52 22.90
C HIS A 125 15.90 6.51 23.98
N ALA A 126 15.48 6.24 25.22
CA ALA A 126 15.89 7.01 26.38
C ALA A 126 17.40 6.78 26.60
N THR A 127 18.18 7.84 26.45
CA THR A 127 19.63 7.82 26.70
C THR A 127 19.89 8.41 28.09
N PHE A 128 20.60 7.67 28.93
CA PHE A 128 21.02 8.13 30.25
C PHE A 128 22.53 8.12 30.35
N ASN A 129 23.12 9.22 30.81
CA ASN A 129 24.56 9.32 31.05
C ASN A 129 24.82 9.15 32.55
N PHE A 130 25.83 8.37 32.89
CA PHE A 130 26.31 8.22 34.25
C PHE A 130 27.83 8.31 34.27
N THR A 131 28.37 8.91 35.33
CA THR A 131 29.82 9.02 35.53
C THR A 131 30.21 8.10 36.67
N LEU A 132 31.21 7.25 36.43
CA LEU A 132 31.81 6.44 37.48
C LEU A 132 33.00 7.20 38.07
N ASN A 133 33.00 7.41 39.39
CA ASN A 133 34.13 8.03 40.09
C ASN A 133 35.27 7.04 40.37
N PHE A 134 35.45 6.05 39.50
CA PHE A 134 36.46 5.00 39.62
C PHE A 134 37.23 4.85 38.31
N PRO A 135 38.53 4.54 38.36
CA PRO A 135 39.31 4.29 37.15
C PRO A 135 38.85 3.00 36.45
N ILE A 136 38.92 2.98 35.12
CA ILE A 136 38.30 1.96 34.27
C ILE A 136 38.74 0.51 34.59
N TYR A 137 40.00 0.31 35.01
CA TYR A 137 40.53 -1.02 35.37
C TYR A 137 39.83 -1.66 36.58
N LYS A 138 39.10 -0.87 37.40
CA LYS A 138 38.32 -1.39 38.53
C LYS A 138 36.96 -1.94 38.12
N VAL A 139 36.46 -1.59 36.94
CA VAL A 139 35.10 -1.90 36.50
C VAL A 139 35.05 -2.74 35.23
N GLN A 140 36.19 -2.95 34.57
CA GLN A 140 36.31 -3.71 33.32
C GLN A 140 35.74 -5.13 33.44
N ASP A 141 36.04 -5.83 34.54
CA ASP A 141 35.56 -7.20 34.79
C ASP A 141 34.14 -7.25 35.40
N ARG A 142 33.51 -6.10 35.67
CA ARG A 142 32.18 -5.98 36.31
C ARG A 142 31.15 -5.30 35.41
N THR A 143 31.46 -5.19 34.12
CA THR A 143 30.59 -4.53 33.14
C THR A 143 29.23 -5.21 33.00
N ASP A 144 29.19 -6.55 33.07
CA ASP A 144 27.94 -7.32 33.06
C ASP A 144 27.11 -7.11 34.33
N GLU A 145 27.75 -7.07 35.50
CA GLU A 145 27.08 -6.79 36.78
C GLU A 145 26.47 -5.38 36.79
N LEU A 146 27.23 -4.39 36.31
CA LEU A 146 26.76 -3.01 36.17
C LEU A 146 25.55 -2.94 35.22
N LYS A 147 25.61 -3.65 34.10
CA LYS A 147 24.51 -3.73 33.12
C LYS A 147 23.24 -4.29 33.76
N ASP A 148 23.35 -5.34 34.55
CA ASP A 148 22.20 -5.97 35.20
C ASP A 148 21.61 -5.12 36.33
N GLN A 149 22.45 -4.41 37.10
CA GLN A 149 21.98 -3.45 38.10
C GLN A 149 21.23 -2.28 37.45
N MET A 150 21.70 -1.77 36.31
CA MET A 150 21.00 -0.71 35.56
C MET A 150 19.65 -1.19 35.02
N LYS A 151 19.56 -2.41 34.47
CA LYS A 151 18.26 -2.97 34.04
C LYS A 151 17.26 -3.05 35.19
N LYS A 152 17.71 -3.47 36.38
CA LYS A 152 16.88 -3.54 37.58
C LYS A 152 16.45 -2.14 38.05
N GLY A 153 17.36 -1.17 38.06
CA GLY A 153 17.06 0.21 38.48
C GLY A 153 16.14 0.97 37.52
N LEU A 154 16.22 0.69 36.22
CA LEU A 154 15.39 1.31 35.19
C LEU A 154 14.01 0.65 35.03
N LEU A 155 13.72 -0.43 35.77
CA LEU A 155 12.44 -1.17 35.72
C LEU A 155 12.01 -1.53 34.29
N LEU A 156 12.96 -2.00 33.47
CA LEU A 156 12.69 -2.31 32.07
C LEU A 156 11.70 -3.48 31.92
N ASN A 157 10.76 -3.34 30.99
CA ASN A 157 9.84 -4.41 30.61
C ASN A 157 10.55 -5.52 29.82
N SER A 158 9.96 -6.72 29.75
CA SER A 158 10.57 -7.89 29.07
C SER A 158 10.86 -7.68 27.57
N ASN A 159 10.27 -6.68 26.94
CA ASN A 159 10.46 -6.29 25.54
C ASN A 159 11.43 -5.11 25.35
N GLU A 160 12.03 -4.59 26.43
CA GLU A 160 12.95 -3.46 26.39
C GLU A 160 14.42 -3.93 26.49
N GLY A 161 15.26 -3.43 25.58
CA GLY A 161 16.67 -3.79 25.49
C GLY A 161 17.59 -2.64 25.89
N MET A 162 18.64 -2.93 26.66
CA MET A 162 19.64 -1.93 27.05
C MET A 162 20.98 -2.18 26.35
N ARG A 163 21.55 -1.12 25.75
CA ARG A 163 22.89 -1.12 25.14
C ARG A 163 23.76 -0.06 25.83
N ALA A 164 24.88 -0.47 26.38
CA ALA A 164 25.86 0.43 26.98
C ALA A 164 26.95 0.74 25.95
N ASN A 165 27.28 2.02 25.77
CA ASN A 165 28.42 2.47 24.97
C ASN A 165 29.35 3.25 25.90
N ALA A 166 30.66 2.97 25.85
CA ALA A 166 31.66 3.77 26.54
C ALA A 166 32.24 4.80 25.56
N ALA A 167 32.26 6.08 25.94
CA ALA A 167 33.03 7.11 25.26
C ALA A 167 34.33 7.32 26.05
N LEU A 168 35.48 7.23 25.35
CA LEU A 168 36.81 7.57 25.87
C LEU A 168 37.06 9.07 25.74
#